data_AF-A0A3D1B096-F1
#
_entry.id   AF-A0A3D1B096-F1
#
_cell.length_a   1.000
_cell.length_b   1.000
_cell.length_c   1.000
_cell.angle_alpha   90.00
_cell.angle_beta   90.00
_cell.angle_gamma   90.00
#
_symmetry.space_group_name_H-M   'P 1'
#
loop_
_entity.id
_entity.type
_entity.pdbx_description
1 polymer ?
#
loop_
_entity_poly.entity_id
_entity_poly.type
_entity_poly.pdbx_seq_one_letter_code
_entity_poly.pdbx_strand_id
1 'polypeptide(L)'
;LIGLASAGPLPQLRLTGALEGIRETLPKFADSQVVRLEGNDSFRRSLAVTRAHLRTLRPQCALITGINDTCSLGALRAFEEAGIADSCAVVGQGAILEAREEMRRPRTRMIGSVAFFPEQYGEESIRLALDILAKRQVPPAVFTRHRLITPHNVDRVYGNDPIITR
;
A
#
# COMPACT_ATOMS: atom_id res chain seq x y z
N LEU A 1 3.30 8.96 5.58
CA LEU A 1 3.90 8.18 4.47
C LEU A 1 5.05 7.35 5.03
N ILE A 2 5.10 6.04 4.77
CA ILE A 2 6.21 5.17 5.20
C ILE A 2 6.99 4.68 3.98
N GLY A 3 8.23 5.16 3.85
CA GLY A 3 9.07 4.95 2.68
C GLY A 3 10.23 3.98 2.87
N LEU A 4 10.94 3.81 1.76
CA LEU A 4 12.24 3.16 1.64
C LEU A 4 13.08 4.07 0.73
N ALA A 5 13.93 4.93 1.31
CA ALA A 5 14.74 5.88 0.56
C ALA A 5 15.64 5.21 -0.50
N SER A 6 16.09 3.97 -0.27
CA SER A 6 16.96 3.23 -1.19
C SER A 6 16.23 2.56 -2.37
N ALA A 7 14.90 2.62 -2.45
CA ALA A 7 14.12 1.90 -3.46
C ALA A 7 14.24 2.46 -4.89
N GLY A 8 14.94 3.59 -5.07
CA GLY A 8 14.98 4.32 -6.33
C GLY A 8 13.66 5.06 -6.63
N PRO A 9 13.56 5.74 -7.79
CA PRO A 9 12.45 6.65 -8.08
C PRO A 9 11.12 5.96 -8.35
N LEU A 10 11.12 4.77 -8.96
CA LEU A 10 9.88 4.10 -9.38
C LEU A 10 9.02 3.63 -8.20
N PRO A 11 9.54 2.93 -7.17
CA PRO A 11 8.73 2.55 -6.01
C PRO A 11 8.23 3.76 -5.21
N GLN A 12 8.97 4.87 -5.22
CA GLN A 12 8.56 6.12 -4.57
C GLN A 12 7.31 6.74 -5.20
N LEU A 13 7.03 6.45 -6.49
CA LEU A 13 5.80 6.91 -7.15
C LEU A 13 4.53 6.39 -6.47
N ARG A 14 4.58 5.26 -5.74
CA ARG A 14 3.44 4.78 -4.94
C ARG A 14 3.05 5.78 -3.85
N LEU A 15 4.05 6.34 -3.16
CA LEU A 15 3.83 7.33 -2.10
C LEU A 15 3.46 8.70 -2.68
N THR A 16 4.11 9.10 -3.77
CA THR A 16 3.78 10.35 -4.46
C THR A 16 2.36 10.32 -5.00
N GLY A 17 1.97 9.26 -5.73
CA GLY A 17 0.62 9.12 -6.27
C GLY A 17 -0.46 9.10 -5.19
N ALA A 18 -0.20 8.45 -4.05
CA ALA A 18 -1.13 8.49 -2.91
C ALA A 18 -1.27 9.91 -2.32
N LEU A 19 -0.17 10.66 -2.20
CA LEU A 19 -0.21 12.04 -1.71
C LEU A 19 -0.97 12.97 -2.68
N GLU A 20 -0.73 12.83 -3.99
CA GLU A 20 -1.45 13.59 -5.01
C GLU A 20 -2.95 13.27 -4.98
N GLY A 21 -3.35 12.00 -4.92
CA GLY A 21 -4.77 11.63 -4.80
C GLY A 21 -5.44 12.18 -3.53
N ILE A 22 -4.71 12.26 -2.41
CA ILE A 22 -5.20 12.93 -1.19
C ILE A 22 -5.40 14.43 -1.44
N ARG A 23 -4.44 15.10 -2.09
CA ARG A 23 -4.52 16.54 -2.38
C ARG A 23 -5.63 16.89 -3.36
N GLU A 24 -5.89 16.03 -4.35
CA GLU A 24 -7.03 16.17 -5.26
C GLU A 24 -8.37 16.15 -4.50
N THR A 25 -8.48 15.29 -3.49
CA THR A 25 -9.70 15.15 -2.69
C THR A 25 -9.79 16.21 -1.58
N LEU A 26 -8.65 16.63 -1.05
CA LEU A 26 -8.51 17.59 0.04
C LEU A 26 -7.58 18.75 -0.40
N PRO A 27 -8.08 19.73 -1.20
CA PRO A 27 -7.23 20.77 -1.78
C PRO A 27 -6.51 21.67 -0.78
N LYS A 28 -6.96 21.69 0.48
CA LYS A 28 -6.36 22.47 1.58
C LYS A 28 -5.30 21.68 2.37
N PHE A 29 -4.98 20.45 1.97
CA PHE A 29 -4.02 19.60 2.66
C PHE A 29 -2.60 20.12 2.45
N ALA A 30 -2.04 20.73 3.49
CA ALA A 30 -0.75 21.42 3.43
C ALA A 30 0.43 20.48 3.62
N ASP A 31 1.58 20.84 3.06
CA ASP A 31 2.82 20.05 3.14
C ASP A 31 3.32 19.87 4.58
N SER A 32 3.05 20.86 5.45
CA SER A 32 3.36 20.77 6.88
C SER A 32 2.59 19.66 7.62
N GLN A 33 1.51 19.14 7.01
CA GLN A 33 0.74 18.02 7.53
C GLN A 33 1.27 16.65 7.05
N VAL A 34 2.25 16.64 6.14
CA VAL A 34 2.85 15.42 5.59
C VAL A 34 4.04 14.98 6.44
N VAL A 35 3.89 13.84 7.11
CA VAL A 35 5.00 13.17 7.80
C VAL A 35 5.53 12.02 6.94
N ARG A 36 6.84 11.98 6.74
CA ARG A 36 7.57 10.90 6.06
C ARG A 36 8.43 10.15 7.06
N LEU A 37 8.26 8.83 7.14
CA LEU A 37 9.02 7.94 8.01
C LEU A 37 9.72 6.86 7.17
N GLU A 38 10.90 6.43 7.58
CA GLU A 38 11.68 5.40 6.88
C GLU A 38 11.44 4.01 7.49
N GLY A 39 10.61 3.22 6.81
CA GLY A 39 10.22 1.87 7.20
C GLY A 39 11.11 0.77 6.62
N ASN A 40 11.94 1.09 5.63
CA ASN A 40 12.89 0.19 4.98
C ASN A 40 12.32 -1.18 4.55
N ASP A 41 11.13 -1.21 3.95
CA ASP A 41 10.46 -2.44 3.51
C ASP A 41 10.37 -3.53 4.60
N SER A 42 10.15 -3.10 5.84
CA SER A 42 10.16 -3.99 6.99
C SER A 42 9.03 -3.64 7.94
N PHE A 43 8.26 -4.66 8.31
CA PHE A 43 7.19 -4.55 9.28
C PHE A 43 7.73 -4.03 10.62
N ARG A 44 8.80 -4.67 11.13
CA ARG A 44 9.39 -4.34 12.43
C ARG A 44 9.95 -2.92 12.46
N ARG A 45 10.61 -2.50 11.39
CA ARG A 45 11.17 -1.15 11.29
C ARG A 45 10.05 -0.11 11.18
N SER A 46 9.05 -0.34 10.33
CA SER A 46 7.88 0.54 10.16
C SER A 46 7.09 0.70 11.47
N LEU A 47 6.90 -0.40 12.21
CA LEU A 47 6.35 -0.40 13.55
C LEU A 47 7.19 0.47 14.50
N ALA A 48 8.51 0.24 14.57
CA ALA A 48 9.38 0.96 15.47
C ALA A 48 9.43 2.48 15.20
N VAL A 49 9.55 2.90 13.93
CA VAL A 49 9.61 4.33 13.57
C VAL A 49 8.27 5.02 13.77
N THR A 50 7.16 4.35 13.48
CA THR A 50 5.81 4.90 13.73
C THR A 50 5.56 5.01 15.23
N ARG A 51 5.92 4.00 16.02
CA ARG A 51 5.82 4.03 17.48
C ARG A 51 6.64 5.18 18.08
N ALA A 52 7.86 5.40 17.59
CA ALA A 52 8.70 6.52 18.01
C ALA A 52 8.04 7.87 17.69
N HIS A 53 7.47 8.01 16.49
CA HIS A 53 6.74 9.22 16.09
C HIS A 53 5.49 9.47 16.96
N LEU A 54 4.74 8.41 17.30
CA LEU A 54 3.54 8.53 18.14
C LEU A 54 3.83 8.95 19.59
N ARG A 55 5.07 8.77 20.05
CA ARG A 55 5.51 9.28 21.36
C ARG A 55 5.71 10.80 21.36
N THR A 56 6.05 11.39 20.21
CA THR A 56 6.25 12.83 20.07
C THR A 56 4.97 13.56 19.70
N LEU A 57 4.11 12.92 18.90
CA LEU A 57 2.86 13.50 18.42
C LEU A 57 1.76 12.44 18.43
N ARG A 58 0.64 12.74 19.08
CA ARG A 58 -0.55 11.87 19.05
C ARG A 58 -1.62 12.49 18.14
N PRO A 59 -1.72 12.07 16.86
CA PRO A 59 -2.66 12.65 15.92
C PRO A 59 -4.11 12.26 16.27
N GLN A 60 -5.03 13.20 16.08
CA GLN A 60 -6.48 12.96 16.18
C GLN A 60 -7.06 12.31 14.92
N CYS A 61 -6.45 12.56 13.76
CA CYS A 61 -6.79 11.95 12.49
C CYS A 61 -5.52 11.79 11.65
N ALA A 62 -5.22 10.57 11.22
CA ALA A 62 -4.04 10.23 10.44
C ALA A 62 -4.41 9.37 9.22
N LEU A 63 -3.98 9.81 8.04
CA LEU A 63 -3.99 9.00 6.82
C LEU A 63 -2.62 8.38 6.63
N ILE A 64 -2.56 7.06 6.50
CA ILE A 64 -1.31 6.31 6.46
C ILE A 64 -1.25 5.48 5.18
N THR A 65 -0.14 5.60 4.47
CA THR A 65 0.24 4.67 3.41
C THR A 65 1.73 4.39 3.50
N GLY A 66 2.08 3.12 3.26
CA GLY A 66 3.44 2.65 3.07
C GLY A 66 3.78 2.47 1.59
N ILE A 67 5.06 2.27 1.29
CA ILE A 67 5.54 1.90 -0.04
C ILE A 67 5.05 0.51 -0.47
N ASN A 68 4.59 -0.29 0.50
CA ASN A 68 3.90 -1.57 0.37
C ASN A 68 3.05 -1.86 1.61
N ASP A 69 2.31 -2.96 1.55
CA ASP A 69 1.50 -3.48 2.65
C ASP A 69 2.28 -3.76 3.92
N THR A 70 3.48 -4.35 3.83
CA THR A 70 4.33 -4.67 4.99
C THR A 70 4.60 -3.43 5.84
N CYS A 71 4.93 -2.30 5.19
CA CYS A 71 5.14 -1.03 5.86
C CYS A 71 3.83 -0.46 6.45
N SER A 72 2.73 -0.54 5.69
CA SER A 72 1.41 -0.08 6.16
C SER A 72 0.91 -0.86 7.38
N LEU A 73 1.09 -2.19 7.39
CA LEU A 73 0.73 -3.06 8.51
C LEU A 73 1.57 -2.75 9.76
N GLY A 74 2.88 -2.50 9.59
CA GLY A 74 3.74 -2.09 10.70
C GLY A 74 3.26 -0.78 11.32
N ALA A 75 2.85 0.19 10.50
CA ALA A 75 2.27 1.45 10.95
C ALA A 75 0.97 1.23 11.72
N LEU A 76 0.05 0.44 11.16
CA LEU A 76 -1.23 0.13 11.77
C LEU A 76 -1.04 -0.50 13.15
N ARG A 77 -0.12 -1.47 13.27
CA ARG A 77 0.20 -2.09 14.55
C ARG A 77 0.70 -1.08 15.58
N ALA A 78 1.47 -0.06 15.18
CA ALA A 78 1.93 0.98 16.09
C ALA A 78 0.76 1.83 16.65
N PHE A 79 -0.26 2.12 15.82
CA PHE A 79 -1.45 2.84 16.25
C PHE A 79 -2.33 1.99 17.19
N GLU A 80 -2.47 0.69 16.91
CA GLU A 80 -3.15 -0.26 17.80
C GLU A 80 -2.44 -0.35 19.16
N GLU A 81 -1.12 -0.52 19.19
CA GLU A 81 -0.34 -0.57 20.43
C GLU A 81 -0.40 0.74 21.24
N ALA A 82 -0.52 1.88 20.55
CA ALA A 82 -0.68 3.18 21.19
C ALA A 82 -2.10 3.44 21.72
N GLY A 83 -3.05 2.52 21.48
CA GLY A 83 -4.45 2.63 21.89
C GLY A 83 -5.23 3.71 21.12
N ILE A 84 -4.78 4.08 19.93
CA ILE A 84 -5.40 5.14 19.10
C ILE A 84 -5.66 4.66 17.66
N ALA A 85 -5.92 3.37 17.46
CA ALA A 85 -6.26 2.83 16.15
C ALA A 85 -7.41 3.61 15.48
N ASP A 86 -8.43 3.98 16.25
CA ASP A 86 -9.60 4.71 15.73
C ASP A 86 -9.26 6.09 15.14
N SER A 87 -8.09 6.66 15.47
CA SER A 87 -7.62 7.93 14.90
C SER A 87 -6.88 7.79 13.57
N CYS A 88 -6.78 6.60 12.99
CA CYS A 88 -6.10 6.40 11.71
C CYS A 88 -6.95 5.70 10.65
N ALA A 89 -6.58 5.87 9.39
CA ALA A 89 -7.01 5.05 8.27
C ALA A 89 -5.80 4.69 7.41
N VAL A 90 -5.67 3.42 7.06
CA VAL A 90 -4.46 2.87 6.45
C VAL A 90 -4.79 2.28 5.08
N VAL A 91 -4.02 2.67 4.07
CA VAL A 91 -4.02 2.07 2.75
C VAL A 91 -2.66 1.42 2.47
N GLY A 92 -2.68 0.20 1.96
CA GLY A 92 -1.49 -0.54 1.55
C GLY A 92 -1.24 -0.52 0.03
N GLN A 93 -0.16 -1.17 -0.38
CA GLN A 93 0.18 -1.36 -1.79
C GLN A 93 0.71 -2.79 -1.97
N GLY A 94 0.04 -3.59 -2.79
CA GLY A 94 0.36 -4.99 -3.07
C GLY A 94 -0.85 -5.93 -2.95
N ALA A 95 -1.73 -5.66 -1.99
CA ALA A 95 -2.72 -6.57 -1.47
C ALA A 95 -2.16 -7.96 -1.10
N ILE A 96 -1.02 -8.02 -0.40
CA ILE A 96 -0.40 -9.27 0.10
C ILE A 96 -1.34 -10.02 1.06
N LEU A 97 -1.09 -11.31 1.28
CA LEU A 97 -1.98 -12.16 2.08
C LEU A 97 -2.25 -11.58 3.47
N GLU A 98 -1.21 -11.13 4.16
CA GLU A 98 -1.30 -10.54 5.50
C GLU A 98 -2.17 -9.27 5.52
N ALA A 99 -2.12 -8.46 4.46
CA ALA A 99 -2.98 -7.29 4.31
C ALA A 99 -4.44 -7.70 4.04
N ARG A 100 -4.66 -8.78 3.29
CA ARG A 100 -5.99 -9.32 3.04
C ARG A 100 -6.60 -9.90 4.30
N GLU A 101 -5.82 -10.64 5.09
CA GLU A 101 -6.21 -11.13 6.41
C GLU A 101 -6.53 -9.98 7.36
N GLU A 102 -5.69 -8.93 7.38
CA GLU A 102 -5.96 -7.72 8.16
C GLU A 102 -7.28 -7.06 7.75
N MET A 103 -7.55 -6.92 6.44
CA MET A 103 -8.81 -6.38 5.92
C MET A 103 -10.05 -7.21 6.33
N ARG A 104 -9.88 -8.50 6.64
CA ARG A 104 -10.95 -9.36 7.15
C ARG A 104 -11.17 -9.23 8.66
N ARG A 105 -10.25 -8.62 9.40
CA ARG A 105 -10.42 -8.40 10.85
C ARG A 105 -11.57 -7.42 11.10
N PRO A 106 -12.51 -7.73 12.01
CA PRO A 106 -13.57 -6.80 12.37
C PRO A 106 -12.98 -5.48 12.89
N ARG A 107 -13.56 -4.35 12.44
CA ARG A 107 -13.13 -2.99 12.83
C ARG A 107 -11.66 -2.67 12.50
N THR A 108 -11.06 -3.37 11.54
CA THR A 108 -9.74 -2.99 11.04
C THR A 108 -9.72 -1.55 10.53
N ARG A 109 -8.57 -0.90 10.70
CA ARG A 109 -8.30 0.44 10.16
C ARG A 109 -7.53 0.37 8.85
N MET A 110 -7.20 -0.83 8.37
CA MET A 110 -6.76 -1.04 7.00
C MET A 110 -7.97 -0.99 6.06
N ILE A 111 -8.22 0.19 5.49
CA ILE A 111 -9.40 0.44 4.67
C ILE A 111 -9.23 -0.02 3.21
N GLY A 112 -7.99 -0.30 2.80
CA GLY A 112 -7.74 -0.94 1.52
C GLY A 112 -6.27 -1.20 1.21
N SER A 113 -6.04 -1.83 0.07
CA SER A 113 -4.71 -1.97 -0.55
C SER A 113 -4.84 -2.01 -2.07
N VAL A 114 -3.87 -1.42 -2.77
CA VAL A 114 -3.83 -1.45 -4.24
C VAL A 114 -3.20 -2.78 -4.70
N ALA A 115 -4.00 -3.68 -5.26
CA ALA A 115 -3.54 -4.92 -5.88
C ALA A 115 -2.88 -4.65 -7.23
N PHE A 116 -1.72 -5.27 -7.43
CA PHE A 116 -0.92 -5.20 -8.65
C PHE A 116 -1.01 -6.45 -9.53
N PHE A 117 -1.50 -7.58 -9.00
CA PHE A 117 -1.59 -8.87 -9.72
C PHE A 117 -0.28 -9.30 -10.43
N PRO A 118 0.86 -9.38 -9.72
CA PRO A 118 2.16 -9.73 -10.31
C PRO A 118 2.15 -11.08 -11.04
N GLU A 119 1.25 -12.00 -10.67
CA GLU A 119 1.04 -13.28 -11.35
C GLU A 119 0.61 -13.13 -12.82
N GLN A 120 0.03 -11.99 -13.20
CA GLN A 120 -0.36 -11.71 -14.60
C GLN A 120 0.79 -11.15 -15.42
N TYR A 121 1.85 -10.65 -14.77
CA TYR A 121 2.92 -9.93 -15.46
C TYR A 121 3.69 -10.82 -16.42
N GLY A 122 3.85 -12.12 -16.08
CA GLY A 122 4.60 -13.06 -16.91
C GLY A 122 3.99 -13.21 -18.29
N GLU A 123 2.69 -13.52 -18.35
CA GLU A 123 1.97 -13.68 -19.62
C GLU A 123 1.98 -12.39 -20.45
N GLU A 124 1.67 -11.25 -19.82
CA GLU A 124 1.63 -9.95 -20.50
C GLU A 124 3.02 -9.53 -21.02
N SER A 125 4.07 -9.74 -20.23
CA SER A 125 5.45 -9.38 -20.60
C SER A 125 5.95 -10.26 -21.75
N ILE A 126 5.69 -11.56 -21.70
CA ILE A 126 6.07 -12.49 -22.79
C ILE A 126 5.33 -12.13 -24.07
N ARG A 127 4.03 -11.84 -24.00
CA ARG A 127 3.24 -11.43 -25.16
C ARG A 127 3.80 -10.16 -25.80
N LEU A 128 4.10 -9.14 -25.00
CA LEU A 128 4.71 -7.90 -25.47
C LEU A 128 6.07 -8.16 -26.15
N ALA A 129 6.92 -9.00 -25.56
CA ALA A 129 8.21 -9.36 -26.15
C ALA A 129 8.07 -10.07 -27.51
N LEU A 130 7.11 -10.98 -27.64
CA LEU A 130 6.82 -11.67 -28.90
C LEU A 130 6.32 -10.70 -29.98
N ASP A 131 5.47 -9.73 -29.63
CA ASP A 131 4.99 -8.71 -30.58
C ASP A 131 6.14 -7.83 -31.08
N ILE A 132 7.07 -7.45 -30.20
CA ILE A 132 8.30 -6.72 -30.58
C ILE A 132 9.16 -7.54 -31.54
N LEU A 133 9.42 -8.82 -31.21
CA LEU A 133 10.21 -9.71 -32.06
C LEU A 133 9.56 -9.94 -33.43
N ALA A 134 8.23 -9.98 -33.49
CA ALA A 134 7.44 -10.05 -34.72
C ALA A 134 7.37 -8.72 -35.49
N LYS A 135 8.08 -7.67 -35.04
CA LYS A 135 8.07 -6.31 -35.62
C LYS A 135 6.68 -5.71 -35.71
N ARG A 136 5.77 -6.08 -34.80
CA ARG A 136 4.45 -5.44 -34.69
C ARG A 136 4.59 -4.08 -34.02
N GLN A 137 3.65 -3.19 -34.32
CA GLN A 137 3.56 -1.93 -33.57
C GLN A 137 3.06 -2.21 -32.15
N VAL A 138 3.83 -1.77 -31.16
CA VAL A 138 3.50 -1.86 -29.74
C VAL A 138 3.50 -0.45 -29.13
N PRO A 139 2.69 -0.19 -28.09
CA PRO A 139 2.72 1.10 -27.40
C PRO A 139 4.07 1.31 -26.67
N PRO A 140 4.50 2.57 -26.47
CA PRO A 140 5.75 2.89 -25.79
C PRO A 140 5.74 2.52 -24.30
N ALA A 141 4.57 2.32 -23.71
CA ALA A 141 4.39 1.85 -22.34
C ALA A 141 3.13 0.98 -22.25
N VAL A 142 3.24 -0.13 -21.51
CA VAL A 142 2.11 -1.00 -21.15
C VAL A 142 1.97 -0.96 -19.63
N PHE A 143 0.81 -0.56 -19.14
CA PHE A 143 0.52 -0.48 -17.71
C PHE A 143 -0.32 -1.67 -17.29
N THR A 144 0.04 -2.27 -16.15
CA THR A 144 -0.79 -3.31 -15.55
C THR A 144 -2.06 -2.70 -14.94
N ARG A 145 -3.12 -3.50 -14.88
CA ARG A 145 -4.40 -3.06 -14.30
C ARG A 145 -4.36 -3.20 -12.78
N HIS A 146 -4.30 -2.07 -12.10
CA HIS A 146 -4.43 -2.04 -10.65
C HIS A 146 -5.89 -2.18 -10.21
N ARG A 147 -6.13 -2.74 -9.02
CA ARG A 147 -7.45 -2.77 -8.40
C ARG A 147 -7.37 -2.41 -6.93
N LEU A 148 -8.25 -1.53 -6.47
CA LEU A 148 -8.40 -1.28 -5.04
C LEU A 148 -9.11 -2.46 -4.38
N ILE A 149 -8.41 -3.09 -3.44
CA ILE A 149 -8.95 -4.12 -2.56
C ILE A 149 -9.37 -3.47 -1.26
N THR A 150 -10.54 -3.85 -0.76
CA THR A 150 -11.14 -3.31 0.47
C THR A 150 -11.77 -4.44 1.27
N PRO A 151 -12.11 -4.21 2.55
CA PRO A 151 -12.88 -5.18 3.34
C PRO A 151 -14.17 -5.66 2.66
N HIS A 152 -14.76 -4.84 1.77
CA HIS A 152 -16.00 -5.18 1.06
C HIS A 152 -15.81 -6.11 -0.15
N ASN A 153 -14.60 -6.19 -0.71
CA ASN A 153 -14.36 -6.94 -1.94
C ASN A 153 -13.26 -8.00 -1.81
N VAL A 154 -12.53 -8.04 -0.70
CA VAL A 154 -11.38 -8.93 -0.51
C VAL A 154 -11.74 -10.40 -0.73
N ASP A 155 -12.88 -10.86 -0.24
CA ASP A 155 -13.31 -12.26 -0.42
C ASP A 155 -13.79 -12.57 -1.84
N ARG A 156 -14.29 -11.56 -2.55
CA ARG A 156 -14.67 -11.71 -3.96
C ARG A 156 -13.44 -11.78 -4.86
N VAL A 157 -12.39 -11.01 -4.56
CA VAL A 157 -11.17 -10.97 -5.39
C VAL A 157 -10.21 -12.10 -5.03
N TYR A 158 -10.08 -12.42 -3.74
CA TYR A 158 -9.15 -13.40 -3.19
C TYR A 158 -9.87 -14.48 -2.38
N GLY A 159 -10.91 -15.09 -2.97
CA GLY A 159 -11.70 -16.14 -2.32
C GLY A 159 -10.93 -17.43 -2.04
N ASN A 160 -9.78 -17.62 -2.69
CA ASN A 160 -8.94 -18.81 -2.55
C ASN A 160 -7.91 -18.71 -1.42
N ASP A 161 -7.79 -17.57 -0.73
CA ASP A 161 -6.86 -17.40 0.40
C ASP A 161 -6.92 -18.54 1.44
N PRO A 162 -8.11 -19.05 1.86
CA PRO A 162 -8.20 -20.11 2.86
C PRO A 162 -7.62 -21.46 2.41
N ILE A 163 -7.39 -21.64 1.10
CA ILE A 163 -6.81 -22.86 0.53
C ILE A 163 -5.28 -22.75 0.54
N ILE A 164 -4.74 -21.54 0.40
CA ILE A 164 -3.29 -21.28 0.32
C ILE A 164 -2.63 -21.34 1.71
N THR A 165 -3.39 -21.07 2.77
CA THR A 165 -2.90 -21.02 4.16
C THR A 165 -3.01 -22.35 4.94
N ARG A 166 -3.50 -23.41 4.30
CA ARG A 166 -3.54 -24.78 4.85
C ARG A 166 -2.33 -25.59 4.40
#